data_AF-A0A6B2CQM4-F1
#
_entry.id   AF-A0A6B2CQM4-F1
#
_cell.length_a   1.000
_cell.length_b   1.000
_cell.length_c   1.000
_cell.angle_alpha   90.00
_cell.angle_beta   90.00
_cell.angle_gamma   90.00
#
_symmetry.space_group_name_H-M   'P 1'
#
loop_
_entity.id
_entity.type
_entity.pdbx_description
1 polymer ?
#
loop_
_entity_poly.entity_id
_entity_poly.type
_entity_poly.pdbx_seq_one_letter_code
_entity_poly.pdbx_strand_id
1 'polypeptide(L)' 'MPVTEPIRVRKETKEELNRLKVHPRETYDDVITRLIEEYKRCKGVHG' A
#
# COMPACT_ATOMS: atom_id res chain seq x y z
N MET A 1 -16.70 -6.42 -7.10
CA MET A 1 -15.25 -6.18 -6.88
C MET A 1 -15.04 -4.68 -6.82
N PRO A 2 -14.16 -4.16 -5.94
CA PRO A 2 -13.86 -2.73 -5.92
C PRO A 2 -13.34 -2.27 -7.27
N VAL A 3 -13.65 -1.04 -7.65
CA VAL A 3 -13.13 -0.42 -8.87
C VAL A 3 -11.65 -0.14 -8.65
N THR A 4 -10.78 -0.68 -9.51
CA THR A 4 -9.33 -0.49 -9.42
C THR A 4 -8.82 0.31 -10.61
N GLU A 5 -7.94 1.27 -10.35
CA GLU A 5 -7.24 2.04 -11.38
C GLU A 5 -5.76 1.60 -11.44
N PRO A 6 -5.19 1.35 -12.64
CA PRO A 6 -3.80 0.93 -12.76
C PRO A 6 -2.84 2.09 -12.48
N ILE A 7 -1.90 1.89 -11.55
CA ILE A 7 -0.82 2.82 -11.28
C ILE A 7 0.51 2.33 -11.85
N ARG A 8 1.30 3.24 -12.44
CA ARG A 8 2.67 2.94 -12.84
C ARG A 8 3.62 3.26 -11.69
N VAL A 9 4.46 2.29 -11.35
CA VAL A 9 5.50 2.43 -10.32
C VAL A 9 6.82 1.91 -10.87
N ARG A 10 7.93 2.32 -10.24
CA ARG A 10 9.25 1.78 -10.58
C ARG A 10 9.36 0.32 -10.12
N LYS A 11 10.29 -0.43 -10.71
CA LYS A 11 10.50 -1.85 -10.37
C LYS A 11 10.92 -2.00 -8.91
N GLU A 12 11.80 -1.12 -8.44
CA GLU A 12 12.30 -1.11 -7.06
C GLU A 12 11.16 -0.88 -6.08
N THR A 13 10.24 0.04 -6.38
CA THR A 13 9.03 0.29 -5.57
C THR A 13 8.15 -0.95 -5.48
N LYS A 14 7.93 -1.65 -6.60
CA LYS A 14 7.15 -2.90 -6.62
C LYS A 14 7.79 -4.00 -5.76
N GLU A 15 9.12 -4.09 -5.79
CA GLU A 15 9.88 -5.04 -4.98
C GLU A 15 9.75 -4.73 -3.48
N GLU A 16 9.84 -3.46 -3.08
CA GLU A 16 9.61 -3.06 -1.69
C GLU A 16 8.17 -3.33 -1.24
N LEU A 17 7.17 -3.00 -2.07
CA LEU A 17 5.78 -3.36 -1.78
C LEU A 17 5.60 -4.87 -1.60
N ASN A 18 6.38 -5.69 -2.32
CA ASN A 18 6.33 -7.14 -2.16
C ASN A 18 6.98 -7.61 -0.85
N ARG A 19 8.06 -6.96 -0.40
CA ARG A 19 8.71 -7.24 0.89
C ARG A 19 7.85 -6.82 2.08
N LEU A 20 7.05 -5.76 1.91
CA LEU A 20 6.14 -5.27 2.93
C LEU A 20 4.91 -6.16 3.15
N LYS A 21 4.65 -7.12 2.26
CA LYS A 21 3.57 -8.08 2.44
C LYS A 21 3.78 -8.91 3.70
N VAL A 22 2.78 -8.94 4.57
CA VAL A 22 2.72 -9.78 5.77
C VAL A 22 2.40 -11.23 5.40
N HIS A 23 1.63 -11.45 4.34
CA HIS A 23 1.34 -12.80 3.84
C HIS A 23 1.38 -12.89 2.31
N PRO A 24 1.69 -14.07 1.73
CA PRO A 24 1.83 -14.24 0.29
C PRO A 24 0.58 -13.83 -0.52
N ARG A 25 -0.61 -13.98 0.07
CA ARG A 25 -1.90 -13.63 -0.56
C ARG A 25 -2.29 -12.15 -0.45
N GLU A 26 -1.48 -11.32 0.21
CA GLU A 26 -1.83 -9.92 0.48
C GLU A 26 -1.78 -9.16 -0.83
N THR A 27 -2.80 -8.37 -1.10
CA THR A 27 -2.84 -7.57 -2.32
C THR A 27 -1.95 -6.34 -2.13
N TYR A 28 -1.54 -5.71 -3.23
CA TYR A 28 -0.86 -4.42 -3.11
C TYR A 28 -1.80 -3.34 -2.58
N ASP A 29 -3.11 -3.46 -2.80
CA ASP A 29 -4.11 -2.52 -2.28
C ASP A 29 -4.17 -2.55 -0.76
N ASP A 30 -4.14 -3.74 -0.15
CA ASP A 30 -4.08 -3.92 1.31
C ASP A 30 -2.79 -3.31 1.89
N VAL A 31 -1.64 -3.59 1.26
CA VAL A 31 -0.34 -3.05 1.67
C VAL A 31 -0.36 -1.51 1.59
N ILE A 32 -0.83 -0.95 0.48
CA ILE A 32 -0.90 0.49 0.26
C ILE A 32 -1.87 1.14 1.25
N THR A 33 -3.04 0.54 1.50
CA THR A 33 -4.02 1.03 2.48
C THR A 33 -3.41 1.12 3.87
N ARG A 34 -2.73 0.07 4.32
CA ARG A 34 -2.01 0.07 5.60
C ARG A 34 -0.94 1.14 5.68
N LEU A 35 -0.16 1.33 4.61
CA LEU A 35 0.85 2.39 4.55
C LEU A 35 0.23 3.80 4.64
N ILE A 36 -0.92 4.01 3.99
CA ILE A 36 -1.66 5.27 4.02
C ILE A 36 -2.20 5.54 5.43
N GLU A 37 -2.80 4.55 6.08
CA GLU A 37 -3.30 4.65 7.46
C GLU A 37 -2.17 5.00 8.44
N GLU A 38 -1.03 4.31 8.30
CA GLU A 38 0.15 4.58 9.10
C GLU A 38 0.71 5.99 8.89
N TYR A 39 0.74 6.46 7.64
CA TYR A 39 1.12 7.83 7.31
C TYR A 39 0.17 8.86 7.95
N LYS A 40 -1.16 8.64 7.86
CA LYS A 40 -2.17 9.50 8.48
C LYS A 40 -2.01 9.55 9.99
N ARG A 41 -1.79 8.39 10.63
CA ARG A 41 -1.55 8.28 12.07
C ARG A 41 -0.31 9.06 12.50
N CYS A 42 0.82 8.89 11.80
CA CYS A 42 2.07 9.57 12.11
C CYS A 42 2.02 11.08 11.89
N LYS A 43 1.25 11.55 10.89
CA LYS A 43 1.11 12.97 10.59
C LYS A 43 0.08 13.70 11.46
N GLY A 44 -0.62 13.00 12.36
CA GLY A 44 -1.64 13.59 13.21
C GLY A 44 -2.80 14.22 12.42
N VAL A 45 -3.00 13.83 11.16
CA VAL A 45 -4.09 14.34 10.33
C VAL A 45 -5.36 13.61 10.78
N HIS A 46 -5.90 14.04 11.91
CA HIS A 46 -7.32 13.89 12.20
C HIS A 46 -8.02 14.87 11.26
N GLY A 47 -8.51 14.36 10.13
CA GLY A 47 -9.56 15.03 9.36
C GLY A 47 -10.86 14.89 10.12
#